data_AF-A0AAV6TUC3-F1
#
_entry.id   AF-A0AAV6TUC3-F1
#
_cell.length_a   1.000
_cell.length_b   1.000
_cell.length_c   1.000
_cell.angle_alpha   90.00
_cell.angle_beta   90.00
_cell.angle_gamma   90.00
#
_symmetry.space_group_name_H-M   'P 1'
#
loop_
_entity.id
_entity.type
_entity.pdbx_description
1 polymer ?
#
loop_
_entity_poly.entity_id
_entity_poly.type
_entity_poly.pdbx_seq_one_letter_code
_entity_poly.pdbx_strand_id
1 'polypeptide(L)'
;MYVKNLYEGSTTVFQFHGSEETPFHPSFGVRQGDPLSPLLFNMVIKFLVRKLRSYIGVDVDGTLITTSAFADDLLLFASTKFGLQSQLDKTVSFLRKCNLAINTEKTFTLSFLVDGRNKRLKIVDSKFTVFNCPLRSMKPGDSFEYLGVYFRTDGLMFFSPVEQVKKWLVMLAKAPLKLQQRLFLLREHLLPKLLHLSVLSRIRIGVLNKVDRVVRAFLKKHLDLPHDTINAFFHAAFNDGGLAIPSFRANIPEMRLKRLNNVKLAFSSSAMAGFVNDVLHNPIVKLCPSRCRVPPARIGACPPE
;
A
#
# COMPACT_ATOMS: atom_id res chain seq x y z
N MET A 1 -10.76 -32.14 -11.58
CA MET A 1 -12.14 -32.66 -11.46
C MET A 1 -13.01 -31.75 -10.59
N TYR A 2 -12.60 -31.42 -9.34
CA TYR A 2 -13.38 -30.56 -8.43
C TYR A 2 -13.77 -29.17 -9.00
N VAL A 3 -12.82 -28.42 -9.56
CA VAL A 3 -13.08 -27.08 -10.12
C VAL A 3 -14.07 -27.14 -11.29
N LYS A 4 -13.94 -28.15 -12.16
CA LYS A 4 -14.82 -28.32 -13.31
C LYS A 4 -16.27 -28.56 -12.85
N ASN A 5 -16.46 -29.49 -11.91
CA ASN A 5 -17.78 -29.78 -11.34
C ASN A 5 -18.39 -28.59 -10.60
N LEU A 6 -17.55 -27.78 -9.93
CA LEU A 6 -18.01 -26.58 -9.23
C LEU A 6 -18.67 -25.59 -10.21
N TYR A 7 -18.12 -25.43 -11.42
CA TYR A 7 -18.61 -24.45 -12.40
C TYR A 7 -19.67 -24.98 -13.37
N GLU A 8 -19.68 -26.28 -13.68
CA GLU A 8 -20.58 -26.90 -14.67
C GLU A 8 -22.08 -26.76 -14.36
N GLY A 9 -22.44 -26.62 -13.08
CA GLY A 9 -23.83 -26.43 -12.65
C GLY A 9 -24.15 -25.04 -12.07
N SER A 10 -23.24 -24.06 -12.19
CA SER A 10 -23.48 -22.73 -11.58
C SER A 10 -24.60 -22.00 -12.29
N THR A 11 -25.61 -21.55 -11.54
CA THR A 11 -26.48 -20.44 -11.95
C THR A 11 -26.21 -19.22 -11.09
N THR A 12 -26.50 -18.04 -11.61
CA THR A 12 -26.47 -16.78 -10.85
C THR A 12 -27.78 -16.05 -11.10
N VAL A 13 -28.30 -15.41 -10.05
CA VAL A 13 -29.54 -14.63 -10.07
C VAL A 13 -29.20 -13.22 -9.61
N PHE A 14 -29.63 -12.21 -10.36
CA PHE A 14 -29.60 -10.84 -9.89
C PHE A 14 -30.86 -10.53 -9.09
N GLN A 15 -30.70 -9.97 -7.90
CA GLN A 15 -31.81 -9.48 -7.10
C GLN A 15 -31.75 -7.95 -7.05
N PHE A 16 -32.71 -7.30 -7.68
CA PHE A 16 -32.84 -5.84 -7.67
C PHE A 16 -34.22 -5.46 -7.10
N HIS A 17 -34.25 -4.63 -6.06
CA HIS A 17 -35.48 -4.16 -5.39
C HIS A 17 -36.52 -5.25 -5.05
N GLY A 18 -36.08 -6.48 -4.72
CA GLY A 18 -36.97 -7.57 -4.30
C GLY A 18 -37.59 -8.38 -5.45
N SER A 19 -37.31 -8.04 -6.72
CA SER A 19 -37.56 -8.93 -7.85
C SER A 19 -36.30 -9.76 -8.15
N GLU A 20 -36.46 -11.08 -8.19
CA GLU A 20 -35.44 -12.00 -8.68
C GLU A 20 -35.53 -12.10 -10.21
N GLU A 21 -34.44 -11.80 -10.91
CA GLU A 21 -34.35 -12.04 -12.35
C GLU A 21 -34.19 -13.53 -12.67
N THR A 22 -34.34 -13.88 -13.96
CA THR A 22 -34.16 -15.27 -14.39
C THR A 22 -32.72 -15.74 -14.13
N PRO A 23 -32.54 -16.98 -13.62
CA PRO A 23 -31.20 -17.53 -13.42
C PRO A 23 -30.47 -17.63 -14.75
N PHE A 24 -29.25 -17.10 -14.82
CA PHE A 24 -28.38 -17.26 -15.98
C PHE A 24 -27.13 -18.06 -15.61
N HIS A 25 -26.54 -18.73 -16.60
CA HIS A 25 -25.29 -19.47 -16.44
C HIS A 25 -24.10 -18.57 -16.82
N PRO A 26 -23.24 -18.20 -15.86
CA PRO A 26 -22.06 -17.40 -16.15
C PRO A 26 -21.10 -18.22 -17.04
N SER A 27 -20.88 -17.77 -18.27
CA SER A 27 -19.98 -18.45 -19.22
C SER A 27 -18.51 -18.09 -18.99
N PHE A 28 -18.24 -16.97 -18.32
CA PHE A 28 -16.90 -16.43 -18.09
C PHE A 28 -16.75 -15.85 -16.68
N GLY A 29 -15.52 -15.88 -16.18
CA GLY A 29 -15.16 -15.28 -14.90
C GLY A 29 -15.14 -16.27 -13.74
N VAL A 30 -14.82 -15.74 -12.56
CA VAL A 30 -14.78 -16.48 -11.30
C VAL A 30 -15.90 -15.98 -10.38
N ARG A 31 -16.44 -16.85 -9.53
CA ARG A 31 -17.55 -16.48 -8.63
C ARG A 31 -17.09 -15.46 -7.60
N GLN A 32 -17.73 -14.30 -7.50
CA GLN A 32 -17.42 -13.33 -6.45
C GLN A 32 -17.88 -13.88 -5.09
N GLY A 33 -17.03 -13.76 -4.07
CA GLY A 33 -17.30 -14.31 -2.72
C GLY A 33 -16.94 -15.77 -2.52
N ASP A 34 -16.56 -16.50 -3.58
CA ASP A 34 -16.05 -17.87 -3.46
C ASP A 34 -14.58 -17.84 -2.98
N PRO A 35 -14.21 -18.56 -1.91
CA PRO A 35 -12.85 -18.58 -1.39
C PRO A 35 -11.82 -19.11 -2.40
N LEU A 36 -12.24 -19.88 -3.41
CA LEU A 36 -11.34 -20.43 -4.44
C LEU A 36 -11.06 -19.43 -5.57
N SER A 37 -11.97 -18.50 -5.84
CA SER A 37 -11.87 -17.54 -6.94
C SER A 37 -10.60 -16.67 -6.90
N PRO A 38 -10.19 -16.08 -5.76
CA PRO A 38 -8.94 -15.33 -5.69
C PRO A 38 -7.71 -16.18 -6.01
N LEU A 39 -7.71 -17.45 -5.60
CA LEU A 39 -6.60 -18.36 -5.86
C LEU A 39 -6.49 -18.67 -7.35
N LEU A 40 -7.61 -18.99 -8.00
CA LEU A 40 -7.65 -19.26 -9.46
C LEU A 40 -7.16 -18.05 -10.25
N PHE A 41 -7.62 -16.85 -9.88
CA PHE A 41 -7.16 -15.62 -10.52
C PHE A 41 -5.66 -15.39 -10.33
N ASN A 42 -5.15 -15.55 -9.11
CA ASN A 42 -3.73 -15.44 -8.82
C ASN A 42 -2.89 -16.48 -9.59
N MET A 43 -3.41 -17.69 -9.84
CA MET A 43 -2.72 -18.68 -10.69
C MET A 43 -2.58 -18.18 -12.13
N VAL A 44 -3.64 -17.62 -12.73
CA VAL A 44 -3.61 -17.06 -14.09
C VAL A 44 -2.58 -15.94 -14.20
N ILE A 45 -2.59 -14.99 -13.25
CA ILE A 45 -1.62 -13.89 -13.21
C ILE A 45 -0.20 -14.41 -12.99
N LYS A 46 -0.01 -15.45 -12.16
CA LYS A 46 1.30 -16.10 -11.99
C LYS A 46 1.83 -16.69 -13.30
N PHE A 47 0.97 -17.31 -14.12
CA PHE A 47 1.37 -17.78 -15.45
C PHE A 47 1.74 -16.64 -16.39
N LEU A 48 1.01 -15.53 -16.36
CA LEU A 48 1.36 -14.31 -17.10
C LEU A 48 2.75 -13.81 -16.67
N VAL A 49 2.98 -13.60 -15.38
CA VAL A 49 4.26 -13.12 -14.84
C VAL A 49 5.41 -14.04 -15.25
N ARG A 50 5.22 -15.37 -15.21
CA ARG A 50 6.23 -16.33 -15.68
C ARG A 50 6.54 -16.22 -17.17
N LYS A 51 5.55 -15.91 -18.01
CA LYS A 51 5.77 -15.66 -19.46
C LYS A 51 6.44 -14.32 -19.72
N LEU A 52 6.24 -13.33 -18.86
CA LEU A 52 6.85 -12.01 -18.97
C LEU A 52 8.28 -11.96 -18.42
N ARG A 53 8.68 -12.89 -17.53
CA ARG A 53 10.07 -13.10 -17.11
C ARG A 53 10.93 -13.44 -18.33
N SER A 54 11.53 -12.40 -18.89
CA SER A 54 12.36 -12.40 -20.08
C SER A 54 13.51 -11.41 -19.85
N TYR A 55 14.35 -11.17 -20.86
CA TYR A 55 15.41 -10.15 -20.81
C TYR A 55 14.90 -8.70 -20.86
N ILE A 56 13.57 -8.49 -20.92
CA ILE A 56 12.94 -7.18 -20.99
C ILE A 56 12.50 -6.76 -19.59
N GLY A 57 13.18 -5.75 -19.04
CA GLY A 57 12.94 -5.21 -17.72
C GLY A 57 13.70 -3.91 -17.49
N VAL A 58 13.64 -3.43 -16.25
CA VAL A 58 14.53 -2.39 -15.73
C VAL A 58 15.47 -3.06 -14.74
N ASP A 59 16.78 -2.90 -14.97
CA ASP A 59 17.77 -3.37 -14.00
C ASP A 59 17.82 -2.41 -12.82
N VAL A 60 17.55 -2.94 -11.64
CA VAL A 60 17.70 -2.25 -10.37
C VAL A 60 18.70 -3.04 -9.55
N ASP A 61 19.93 -2.55 -9.56
CA ASP A 61 21.05 -3.09 -8.78
C ASP A 61 21.35 -4.56 -9.02
N GLY A 62 21.36 -4.99 -10.29
CA GLY A 62 21.61 -6.37 -10.69
C GLY A 62 20.38 -7.27 -10.59
N THR A 63 19.23 -6.72 -10.20
CA THR A 63 17.94 -7.42 -10.26
C THR A 63 17.09 -6.84 -11.38
N LEU A 64 16.84 -7.65 -12.40
CA LEU A 64 15.95 -7.28 -13.50
C LEU A 64 14.49 -7.31 -13.04
N ILE A 65 13.89 -6.13 -12.88
CA ILE A 65 12.46 -5.96 -12.57
C ILE A 65 11.68 -5.87 -13.87
N THR A 66 10.85 -6.89 -14.16
CA THR A 66 10.06 -6.95 -15.39
C THR A 66 8.60 -6.55 -15.17
N THR A 67 8.01 -6.95 -14.03
CA THR A 67 6.57 -6.84 -13.78
C THR A 67 6.29 -6.83 -12.28
N SER A 68 5.33 -6.02 -11.84
CA SER A 68 4.70 -6.12 -10.52
C SER A 68 3.21 -6.39 -10.69
N ALA A 69 2.66 -7.30 -9.89
CA ALA A 69 1.25 -7.68 -9.97
C ALA A 69 0.64 -7.72 -8.57
N PHE A 70 -0.49 -7.04 -8.39
CA PHE A 70 -1.29 -7.10 -7.18
C PHE A 70 -2.76 -7.25 -7.56
N ALA A 71 -3.32 -8.45 -7.37
CA ALA A 71 -4.62 -8.79 -7.95
C ALA A 71 -4.67 -8.38 -9.44
N ASP A 72 -5.64 -7.55 -9.83
CA ASP A 72 -5.86 -7.05 -11.19
C ASP A 72 -4.93 -5.89 -11.59
N ASP A 73 -4.26 -5.25 -10.63
CA ASP A 73 -3.30 -4.18 -10.89
C ASP A 73 -1.96 -4.75 -11.37
N LEU A 74 -1.62 -4.48 -12.63
CA LEU A 74 -0.38 -4.92 -13.28
C LEU A 74 0.49 -3.72 -13.68
N LEU A 75 1.76 -3.73 -13.26
CA LEU A 75 2.78 -2.79 -13.69
C LEU A 75 3.80 -3.52 -14.57
N LEU A 76 4.04 -3.01 -15.77
CA LEU A 76 5.05 -3.50 -16.70
C LEU A 76 6.24 -2.53 -16.73
N PHE A 77 7.46 -3.08 -16.71
CA PHE A 77 8.69 -2.32 -16.70
C PHE A 77 9.59 -2.75 -17.85
N ALA A 78 10.14 -1.78 -18.58
CA ALA A 78 11.14 -2.03 -19.60
C ALA A 78 12.07 -0.83 -19.74
N SER A 79 13.34 -1.09 -20.06
CA SER A 79 14.35 -0.05 -20.28
C SER A 79 14.23 0.63 -21.65
N THR A 80 13.46 0.07 -22.58
CA THR A 80 13.28 0.61 -23.94
C THR A 80 11.82 0.67 -24.33
N LYS A 81 11.47 1.65 -25.19
CA LYS A 81 10.12 1.80 -25.75
C LYS A 81 9.67 0.52 -26.49
N PHE A 82 10.53 -0.04 -27.33
CA PHE A 82 10.25 -1.28 -28.05
C PHE A 82 10.03 -2.46 -27.10
N GLY A 83 10.84 -2.55 -26.04
CA GLY A 83 10.67 -3.57 -25.00
C GLY A 83 9.32 -3.48 -24.31
N LEU A 84 8.90 -2.28 -23.90
CA LEU A 84 7.61 -2.09 -23.23
C LEU A 84 6.43 -2.43 -24.15
N GLN A 85 6.45 -2.00 -25.41
CA GLN A 85 5.40 -2.34 -26.38
C GLN A 85 5.33 -3.86 -26.61
N SER A 86 6.46 -4.53 -26.78
CA SER A 86 6.50 -6.00 -26.91
C SER A 86 5.95 -6.71 -25.68
N GLN A 87 6.25 -6.22 -24.48
CA GLN A 87 5.75 -6.80 -23.22
C GLN A 87 4.24 -6.57 -23.06
N LEU A 88 3.76 -5.39 -23.47
CA LEU A 88 2.35 -5.04 -23.50
C LEU A 88 1.57 -5.95 -24.47
N ASP A 89 2.06 -6.15 -25.70
CA ASP A 89 1.42 -7.00 -26.70
C ASP A 89 1.35 -8.47 -26.24
N LYS A 90 2.43 -8.99 -25.62
CA LYS A 90 2.44 -10.32 -25.01
C LYS A 90 1.42 -10.46 -23.89
N THR A 91 1.31 -9.43 -23.05
CA THR A 91 0.35 -9.38 -21.95
C THR A 91 -1.07 -9.40 -22.47
N VAL A 92 -1.38 -8.52 -23.42
CA VAL A 92 -2.69 -8.39 -24.06
C VAL A 92 -3.09 -9.71 -24.74
N SER A 93 -2.18 -10.33 -25.51
CA SER A 93 -2.40 -11.62 -26.17
C SER A 93 -2.68 -12.74 -25.18
N PHE A 94 -1.96 -12.79 -24.06
CA PHE A 94 -2.18 -13.79 -23.01
C PHE A 94 -3.52 -13.58 -22.30
N LEU A 95 -3.82 -12.36 -21.87
CA LEU A 95 -5.07 -12.04 -21.17
C LEU A 95 -6.29 -12.41 -22.03
N ARG A 96 -6.23 -12.13 -23.34
CA ARG A 96 -7.29 -12.53 -24.27
C ARG A 96 -7.51 -14.04 -24.30
N LYS A 97 -6.44 -14.86 -24.28
CA LYS A 97 -6.56 -16.33 -24.20
C LYS A 97 -7.23 -16.80 -22.92
N CYS A 98 -7.18 -15.99 -21.87
CA CYS A 98 -7.84 -16.23 -20.59
C CYS A 98 -9.20 -15.51 -20.49
N ASN A 99 -9.75 -14.97 -21.59
CA ASN A 99 -10.97 -14.16 -21.61
C ASN A 99 -10.93 -12.95 -20.66
N LEU A 100 -9.74 -12.37 -20.46
CA LEU A 100 -9.52 -11.13 -19.72
C LEU A 100 -9.22 -9.99 -20.70
N ALA A 101 -9.76 -8.81 -20.40
CA ALA A 101 -9.55 -7.59 -21.18
C ALA A 101 -8.91 -6.51 -20.30
N ILE A 102 -8.01 -5.73 -20.89
CA ILE A 102 -7.42 -4.57 -20.22
C ILE A 102 -8.39 -3.39 -20.32
N ASN A 103 -8.60 -2.69 -19.20
CA ASN A 103 -9.33 -1.43 -19.21
C ASN A 103 -8.41 -0.31 -19.71
N THR A 104 -8.57 0.08 -20.98
CA THR A 104 -7.75 1.11 -21.64
C THR A 104 -7.95 2.51 -21.05
N GLU A 105 -9.08 2.80 -20.43
CA GLU A 105 -9.35 4.10 -19.79
C GLU A 105 -8.55 4.27 -18.50
N LYS A 106 -8.43 3.20 -17.71
CA LYS A 106 -7.63 3.18 -16.47
C LYS A 106 -6.14 2.97 -16.72
N THR A 107 -5.78 2.40 -17.87
CA THR A 107 -4.39 2.10 -18.21
C THR A 107 -3.67 3.34 -18.70
N PHE A 108 -2.48 3.59 -18.16
CA PHE A 108 -1.63 4.70 -18.58
C PHE A 108 -0.17 4.24 -18.71
N THR A 109 0.63 5.07 -19.38
CA THR A 109 2.06 4.84 -19.56
C THR A 109 2.86 6.01 -19.01
N LEU A 110 4.05 5.70 -18.49
CA LEU A 110 4.98 6.67 -17.93
C LEU A 110 6.38 6.33 -18.43
N SER A 111 7.02 7.28 -19.10
CA SER A 111 8.35 7.10 -19.68
C SER A 111 9.32 8.14 -19.15
N PHE A 112 10.50 7.68 -18.74
CA PHE A 112 11.56 8.51 -18.19
C PHE A 112 12.77 8.50 -19.13
N LEU A 113 13.36 9.68 -19.36
CA LEU A 113 14.67 9.84 -19.99
C LEU A 113 15.64 10.49 -19.00
N VAL A 114 16.83 9.92 -18.88
CA VAL A 114 17.93 10.50 -18.11
C VAL A 114 18.67 11.51 -18.99
N ASP A 115 18.60 12.80 -18.66
CA ASP A 115 19.44 13.82 -19.28
C ASP A 115 20.82 13.78 -18.62
N GLY A 116 21.76 13.05 -19.23
CA GLY A 116 23.12 12.86 -18.72
C GLY A 116 23.91 14.17 -18.54
N ARG A 117 23.58 15.23 -19.28
CA ARG A 117 24.27 16.53 -19.16
C ARG A 117 23.83 17.30 -17.92
N ASN A 118 22.55 17.22 -17.59
CA ASN A 118 21.97 17.96 -16.46
C ASN A 118 21.75 17.09 -15.21
N LYS A 119 22.03 15.78 -15.28
CA LYS A 119 21.71 14.78 -14.26
C LYS A 119 20.24 14.86 -13.80
N ARG A 120 19.33 15.12 -14.74
CA ARG A 120 17.88 15.27 -14.48
C ARG A 120 17.08 14.17 -15.16
N LEU A 121 16.05 13.67 -14.50
CA LEU A 121 15.04 12.82 -15.10
C LEU A 121 13.99 13.70 -15.79
N LYS A 122 13.75 13.46 -17.08
CA LYS A 122 12.69 14.10 -17.87
C LYS A 122 11.61 13.07 -18.17
N ILE A 123 10.37 13.46 -17.99
CA ILE A 123 9.22 12.66 -18.42
C ILE A 123 8.97 12.95 -19.89
N VAL A 124 8.87 11.90 -20.70
CA VAL A 124 8.66 12.02 -22.14
C VAL A 124 7.36 11.39 -22.54
N ASP A 125 6.64 12.07 -23.44
CA ASP A 125 5.44 11.53 -24.05
C ASP A 125 5.81 10.44 -25.05
N SER A 126 5.72 9.18 -24.61
CA SER A 126 5.91 8.02 -25.47
C SER A 126 4.56 7.39 -25.76
N LYS A 127 4.17 7.40 -27.03
CA LYS A 127 2.94 6.75 -27.49
C LYS A 127 3.13 5.23 -27.52
N PHE A 128 2.24 4.54 -26.82
CA PHE A 128 2.06 3.08 -26.85
C PHE A 128 0.65 2.77 -27.31
N THR A 129 0.47 1.61 -27.94
CA THR A 129 -0.84 1.21 -28.47
C THR A 129 -1.27 -0.15 -27.92
N VAL A 130 -2.57 -0.30 -27.70
CA VAL A 130 -3.23 -1.59 -27.43
C VAL A 130 -4.30 -1.75 -28.49
N PHE A 131 -4.21 -2.79 -29.31
CA PHE A 131 -5.13 -3.01 -30.45
C PHE A 131 -5.21 -1.81 -31.41
N ASN A 132 -4.07 -1.17 -31.69
CA ASN A 132 -3.99 0.07 -32.47
C ASN A 132 -4.67 1.30 -31.85
N CYS A 133 -5.23 1.19 -30.64
CA CYS A 133 -5.72 2.33 -29.89
C CYS A 133 -4.59 2.90 -29.02
N PRO A 134 -4.33 4.22 -29.05
CA PRO A 134 -3.29 4.82 -28.23
C PRO A 134 -3.68 4.78 -26.74
N LEU A 135 -2.74 4.39 -25.89
CA LEU A 135 -2.90 4.49 -24.44
C LEU A 135 -2.64 5.93 -23.97
N ARG A 136 -3.27 6.29 -22.84
CA ARG A 136 -2.99 7.55 -22.16
C ARG A 136 -1.52 7.59 -21.73
N SER A 137 -0.83 8.66 -22.10
CA SER A 137 0.53 8.95 -21.67
C SER A 137 0.50 10.04 -20.60
N MET A 138 1.18 9.81 -19.48
CA MET A 138 1.20 10.74 -18.34
C MET A 138 2.14 11.91 -18.63
N LYS A 139 1.66 13.13 -18.36
CA LYS A 139 2.42 14.36 -18.55
C LYS A 139 3.20 14.75 -17.27
N PRO A 140 4.23 15.61 -17.40
CA PRO A 140 4.86 16.22 -16.23
C PRO A 140 3.83 16.90 -15.33
N GLY A 141 3.78 16.52 -14.05
CA GLY A 141 2.84 17.06 -13.08
C GLY A 141 1.57 16.22 -12.85
N ASP A 142 1.27 15.26 -13.73
CA ASP A 142 0.11 14.36 -13.55
C ASP A 142 0.29 13.49 -12.30
N SER A 143 -0.84 13.17 -11.65
CA SER A 143 -0.89 12.29 -10.48
C SER A 143 -1.75 11.05 -10.73
N PHE A 144 -1.38 9.95 -10.11
CA PHE A 144 -2.13 8.69 -10.11
C PHE A 144 -2.14 8.02 -8.74
N GLU A 145 -3.12 7.16 -8.52
CA GLU A 145 -3.24 6.35 -7.31
C GLU A 145 -2.83 4.91 -7.64
N TYR A 146 -2.02 4.30 -6.78
CA TYR A 146 -1.66 2.89 -6.86
C TYR A 146 -1.69 2.29 -5.46
N LEU A 147 -2.55 1.29 -5.24
CA LEU A 147 -2.77 0.65 -3.93
C LEU A 147 -3.05 1.65 -2.79
N GLY A 148 -3.85 2.69 -3.06
CA GLY A 148 -4.18 3.76 -2.11
C GLY A 148 -3.10 4.83 -1.93
N VAL A 149 -1.94 4.68 -2.58
CA VAL A 149 -0.83 5.62 -2.48
C VAL A 149 -0.81 6.55 -3.69
N TYR A 150 -0.70 7.85 -3.44
CA TYR A 150 -0.65 8.86 -4.49
C TYR A 150 0.77 9.11 -4.98
N PHE A 151 0.96 8.97 -6.28
CA PHE A 151 2.18 9.27 -7.00
C PHE A 151 1.94 10.44 -7.93
N ARG A 152 2.93 11.30 -8.07
CA ARG A 152 3.04 12.26 -9.15
C ARG A 152 4.14 11.76 -10.09
N THR A 153 4.15 12.21 -11.34
CA THR A 153 5.14 11.75 -12.31
C THR A 153 6.60 12.02 -11.92
N ASP A 154 6.85 12.92 -10.97
CA ASP A 154 8.16 13.19 -10.36
C ASP A 154 8.43 12.40 -9.06
N GLY A 155 7.45 11.65 -8.54
CA GLY A 155 7.64 10.74 -7.41
C GLY A 155 6.47 10.69 -6.42
N LEU A 156 6.74 10.12 -5.26
CA LEU A 156 5.75 9.90 -4.20
C LEU A 156 5.21 11.21 -3.62
N MET A 157 3.88 11.36 -3.57
CA MET A 157 3.25 12.58 -3.07
C MET A 157 3.28 12.67 -1.54
N PHE A 158 3.16 13.91 -1.04
CA PHE A 158 3.00 14.16 0.38
C PHE A 158 1.59 13.76 0.83
N PHE A 159 1.52 12.91 1.85
CA PHE A 159 0.27 12.54 2.50
C PHE A 159 0.09 13.32 3.81
N SER A 160 -1.10 13.92 3.99
CA SER A 160 -1.46 14.64 5.21
C SER A 160 -2.73 14.03 5.83
N PRO A 161 -2.60 13.15 6.83
CA PRO A 161 -3.75 12.51 7.48
C PRO A 161 -4.52 13.44 8.43
N VAL A 162 -4.00 14.65 8.73
CA VAL A 162 -4.53 15.50 9.83
C VAL A 162 -6.01 15.81 9.66
N GLU A 163 -6.43 16.22 8.47
CA GLU A 163 -7.84 16.58 8.21
C GLU A 163 -8.75 15.35 8.23
N GLN A 164 -8.27 14.22 7.73
CA GLN A 164 -9.01 12.95 7.77
C GLN A 164 -9.21 12.47 9.21
N VAL A 165 -8.16 12.56 10.04
CA VAL A 165 -8.22 12.23 11.47
C VAL A 165 -9.19 13.14 12.20
N LYS A 166 -9.15 14.45 11.96
CA LYS A 166 -10.14 15.38 12.56
C LYS A 166 -11.56 14.99 12.20
N LYS A 167 -11.85 14.67 10.93
CA LYS A 167 -13.18 14.22 10.49
C LYS A 167 -13.61 12.96 11.24
N TRP A 168 -12.74 11.96 11.36
CA TRP A 168 -13.04 10.72 12.09
C TRP A 168 -13.27 10.95 13.58
N LEU A 169 -12.49 11.82 14.22
CA LEU A 169 -12.66 12.16 15.63
C LEU A 169 -13.98 12.92 15.88
N VAL A 170 -14.38 13.80 14.97
CA VAL A 170 -15.69 14.49 15.05
C VAL A 170 -16.83 13.48 14.93
N MET A 171 -16.74 12.50 14.03
CA MET A 171 -17.75 11.44 13.93
C MET A 171 -17.78 10.57 15.19
N LEU A 172 -16.62 10.22 15.74
CA LEU A 172 -16.51 9.43 16.97
C LEU A 172 -17.09 10.16 18.20
N ALA A 173 -16.92 11.49 18.28
CA ALA A 173 -17.53 12.31 19.33
C ALA A 173 -19.06 12.32 19.26
N LYS A 174 -19.62 12.43 18.03
CA LYS A 174 -21.07 12.49 17.81
C LYS A 174 -21.76 11.14 18.01
N ALA A 175 -21.04 10.03 17.88
CA ALA A 175 -21.62 8.71 18.01
C ALA A 175 -22.10 8.43 19.46
N PRO A 176 -23.30 7.84 19.64
CA PRO A 176 -23.87 7.51 20.96
C PRO A 176 -23.18 6.26 21.54
N LEU A 177 -21.89 6.39 21.87
CA LEU A 177 -21.04 5.28 22.34
C LEU A 177 -20.55 5.54 23.75
N LYS A 178 -20.36 4.45 24.52
CA LYS A 178 -19.67 4.53 25.81
C LYS A 178 -18.21 4.93 25.61
N LEU A 179 -17.63 5.61 26.60
CA LEU A 179 -16.24 6.07 26.55
C LEU A 179 -15.24 4.93 26.25
N GLN A 180 -15.41 3.78 26.90
CA GLN A 180 -14.60 2.58 26.65
C GLN A 180 -14.69 2.10 25.19
N GLN A 181 -15.89 2.08 24.60
CA GLN A 181 -16.10 1.70 23.20
C GLN A 181 -15.46 2.72 22.25
N ARG A 182 -15.51 4.02 22.57
CA ARG A 182 -14.84 5.06 21.79
C ARG A 182 -13.32 4.88 21.79
N LEU A 183 -12.73 4.61 22.95
CA LEU A 183 -11.28 4.35 23.08
C LEU A 183 -10.88 3.09 22.31
N PHE A 184 -11.67 2.03 22.41
CA PHE A 184 -11.44 0.79 21.68
C PHE A 184 -11.47 1.03 20.16
N LEU A 185 -12.52 1.69 19.64
CA LEU A 185 -12.62 2.00 18.20
C LEU A 185 -11.48 2.91 17.72
N LEU A 186 -11.10 3.90 18.53
CA LEU A 186 -9.99 4.77 18.20
C LEU A 186 -8.72 3.94 18.00
N ARG A 187 -8.37 3.11 18.99
CA ARG A 187 -7.10 2.39 19.00
C ARG A 187 -7.05 1.22 18.01
N GLU A 188 -8.11 0.42 17.92
CA GLU A 188 -8.10 -0.82 17.12
C GLU A 188 -8.51 -0.61 15.66
N HIS A 189 -9.26 0.45 15.35
CA HIS A 189 -9.78 0.66 14.00
C HIS A 189 -9.31 1.96 13.36
N LEU A 190 -9.45 3.11 14.04
CA LEU A 190 -9.13 4.40 13.43
C LEU A 190 -7.63 4.63 13.27
N LEU A 191 -6.84 4.36 14.32
CA LEU A 191 -5.40 4.56 14.29
C LEU A 191 -4.70 3.56 13.34
N PRO A 192 -5.02 2.25 13.33
CA PRO A 192 -4.39 1.30 12.44
C PRO A 192 -4.69 1.58 10.97
N LYS A 193 -5.86 2.12 10.66
CA LYS A 193 -6.23 2.55 9.29
C LYS A 193 -5.26 3.59 8.72
N LEU A 194 -4.66 4.43 9.57
CA LEU A 194 -3.65 5.41 9.14
C LEU A 194 -2.30 4.77 8.85
N LEU A 195 -1.97 3.64 9.49
CA LEU A 195 -0.62 3.06 9.44
C LEU A 195 -0.21 2.68 8.02
N HIS A 196 -1.12 2.06 7.25
CA HIS A 196 -0.82 1.61 5.89
C HIS A 196 -0.31 2.77 4.99
N LEU A 197 -1.13 3.81 4.83
CA LEU A 197 -0.77 4.99 4.06
C LEU A 197 0.37 5.77 4.71
N SER A 198 0.44 5.77 6.05
CA SER A 198 1.49 6.49 6.75
C SER A 198 2.86 5.87 6.59
N VAL A 199 2.94 4.56 6.43
CA VAL A 199 4.21 3.84 6.22
C VAL A 199 4.61 3.89 4.74
N LEU A 200 3.65 3.88 3.81
CA LEU A 200 3.92 3.90 2.35
C LEU A 200 4.17 5.29 1.76
N SER A 201 3.43 6.32 2.18
CA SER A 201 3.47 7.65 1.58
C SER A 201 4.60 8.55 2.12
N ARG A 202 4.91 9.67 1.44
CA ARG A 202 5.90 10.64 1.94
C ARG A 202 5.25 11.54 3.00
N ILE A 203 5.79 11.56 4.22
CA ILE A 203 5.21 12.33 5.34
C ILE A 203 6.29 13.01 6.15
N ARG A 204 6.10 14.28 6.48
CA ARG A 204 7.03 15.04 7.33
C ARG A 204 6.76 14.72 8.80
N ILE A 205 7.80 14.65 9.62
CA ILE A 205 7.68 14.41 11.06
C ILE A 205 6.77 15.44 11.77
N GLY A 206 6.78 16.69 11.30
CA GLY A 206 5.89 17.73 11.80
C GLY A 206 4.40 17.43 11.61
N VAL A 207 4.04 16.71 10.55
CA VAL A 207 2.66 16.26 10.32
C VAL A 207 2.28 15.15 11.30
N LEU A 208 3.18 14.20 11.56
CA LEU A 208 2.97 13.15 12.56
C LEU A 208 2.78 13.72 13.98
N ASN A 209 3.58 14.73 14.33
CA ASN A 209 3.41 15.46 15.60
C ASN A 209 2.04 16.15 15.70
N LYS A 210 1.51 16.67 14.58
CA LYS A 210 0.17 17.27 14.54
C LYS A 210 -0.91 16.21 14.75
N VAL A 211 -0.78 15.03 14.14
CA VAL A 211 -1.70 13.91 14.37
C VAL A 211 -1.71 13.50 15.85
N ASP A 212 -0.54 13.24 16.43
CA ASP A 212 -0.41 12.87 17.84
C ASP A 212 -1.02 13.94 18.76
N ARG A 213 -0.82 15.23 18.45
CA ARG A 213 -1.41 16.35 19.20
C ARG A 213 -2.94 16.38 19.10
N VAL A 214 -3.50 16.20 17.91
CA VAL A 214 -4.95 16.21 17.69
C VAL A 214 -5.62 15.03 18.41
N VAL A 215 -5.01 13.85 18.35
CA VAL A 215 -5.50 12.66 19.07
C VAL A 215 -5.43 12.88 20.58
N ARG A 216 -4.32 13.39 21.13
CA ARG A 216 -4.21 13.70 22.56
C ARG A 216 -5.20 14.78 23.02
N ALA A 217 -5.42 15.82 22.22
CA ALA A 217 -6.40 16.86 22.54
C ALA A 217 -7.82 16.30 22.60
N PHE A 218 -8.17 15.40 21.67
CA PHE A 218 -9.46 14.70 21.70
C PHE A 218 -9.62 13.85 22.97
N LEU A 219 -8.59 13.11 23.37
CA LEU A 219 -8.62 12.27 24.56
C LEU A 219 -8.71 13.07 25.84
N LYS A 220 -7.93 14.15 25.97
CA LYS A 220 -8.01 15.04 27.14
C LYS A 220 -9.42 15.58 27.33
N LYS A 221 -10.09 15.95 26.23
CA LYS A 221 -11.47 16.46 26.26
C LYS A 221 -12.51 15.39 26.64
N HIS A 222 -12.37 14.15 26.20
CA HIS A 222 -13.41 13.11 26.42
C HIS A 222 -13.17 12.26 27.67
N LEU A 223 -11.98 12.35 28.27
CA LEU A 223 -11.62 11.70 29.53
C LEU A 223 -11.54 12.70 30.70
N ASP A 224 -11.90 13.96 30.47
CA ASP A 224 -11.80 15.07 31.44
C ASP A 224 -10.44 15.14 32.14
N LEU A 225 -9.35 14.94 31.37
CA LEU A 225 -7.99 14.94 31.90
C LEU A 225 -7.44 16.37 32.04
N PRO A 226 -6.67 16.67 33.10
CA PRO A 226 -6.01 17.97 33.26
C PRO A 226 -5.09 18.32 32.10
N HIS A 227 -4.94 19.62 31.83
CA HIS A 227 -4.03 20.11 30.79
C HIS A 227 -2.57 19.66 31.02
N ASP A 228 -2.16 19.49 32.27
CA ASP A 228 -0.81 19.08 32.69
C ASP A 228 -0.54 17.57 32.58
N THR A 229 -1.51 16.78 32.07
CA THR A 229 -1.31 15.33 31.90
C THR A 229 -0.11 15.05 30.99
N ILE A 230 0.80 14.22 31.51
CA ILE A 230 2.06 13.83 30.88
C ILE A 230 1.78 13.08 29.56
N ASN A 231 2.51 13.43 28.49
CA ASN A 231 2.33 12.78 27.18
C ASN A 231 2.61 11.27 27.21
N ALA A 232 3.50 10.81 28.08
CA ALA A 232 3.84 9.40 28.27
C ALA A 232 2.65 8.55 28.71
N PHE A 233 1.73 9.12 29.51
CA PHE A 233 0.52 8.42 29.97
C PHE A 233 -0.34 7.88 28.82
N PHE A 234 -0.46 8.64 27.73
CA PHE A 234 -1.25 8.22 26.57
C PHE A 234 -0.61 7.03 25.84
N HIS A 235 0.72 6.94 25.85
CA HIS A 235 1.49 5.97 25.06
C HIS A 235 1.92 4.73 25.86
N ALA A 236 1.93 4.81 27.19
CA ALA A 236 2.29 3.71 28.08
C ALA A 236 1.29 2.54 27.98
N ALA A 237 1.76 1.32 28.27
CA ALA A 237 0.94 0.12 28.23
C ALA A 237 -0.12 0.12 29.35
N PHE A 238 -1.15 -0.72 29.22
CA PHE A 238 -2.17 -0.85 30.25
C PHE A 238 -1.63 -1.38 31.58
N ASN A 239 -0.65 -2.29 31.52
CA ASN A 239 0.01 -2.83 32.71
C ASN A 239 0.74 -1.74 33.51
N ASP A 240 1.12 -0.65 32.85
CA ASP A 240 1.77 0.51 33.44
C ASP A 240 0.77 1.63 33.76
N GLY A 241 -0.54 1.36 33.66
CA GLY A 241 -1.61 2.33 33.89
C GLY A 241 -1.86 3.33 32.75
N GLY A 242 -1.30 3.11 31.56
CA GLY A 242 -1.48 3.97 30.39
C GLY A 242 -2.66 3.59 29.48
N LEU A 243 -2.87 4.37 28.42
CA LEU A 243 -3.95 4.15 27.43
C LEU A 243 -3.54 3.29 26.22
N ALA A 244 -2.28 2.89 26.14
CA ALA A 244 -1.69 2.08 25.06
C ALA A 244 -1.95 2.62 23.64
N ILE A 245 -1.91 3.94 23.47
CA ILE A 245 -2.14 4.58 22.18
C ILE A 245 -0.81 4.70 21.42
N PRO A 246 -0.72 4.19 20.18
CA PRO A 246 0.52 4.26 19.42
C PRO A 246 0.94 5.71 19.16
N SER A 247 2.21 6.05 19.43
CA SER A 247 2.77 7.32 18.97
C SER A 247 3.11 7.20 17.49
N PHE A 248 2.43 7.99 16.64
CA PHE A 248 2.70 8.00 15.20
C PHE A 248 4.10 8.52 14.90
N ARG A 249 4.59 9.49 15.69
CA ARG A 249 5.95 10.01 15.59
C ARG A 249 7.00 8.91 15.73
N ALA A 250 6.85 7.98 16.68
CA ALA A 250 7.82 6.93 16.95
C ALA A 250 7.61 5.68 16.07
N ASN A 251 6.36 5.23 15.96
CA ASN A 251 6.05 3.95 15.31
C ASN A 251 6.22 4.00 13.78
N ILE A 252 5.83 5.09 13.10
CA ILE A 252 5.92 5.13 11.63
C ILE A 252 7.36 5.03 11.13
N PRO A 253 8.34 5.81 11.63
CA PRO A 253 9.74 5.66 11.22
C PRO A 253 10.27 4.24 11.48
N GLU A 254 9.93 3.64 12.63
CA GLU A 254 10.34 2.28 12.96
C GLU A 254 9.75 1.25 11.99
N MET A 255 8.44 1.32 11.72
CA MET A 255 7.77 0.44 10.77
C MET A 255 8.33 0.60 9.34
N ARG A 256 8.67 1.82 8.93
CA ARG A 256 9.33 2.08 7.65
C ARG A 256 10.71 1.46 7.58
N LEU A 257 11.51 1.60 8.63
CA LEU A 257 12.84 1.00 8.70
C LEU A 257 12.75 -0.53 8.63
N LYS A 258 11.87 -1.15 9.43
CA LYS A 258 11.63 -2.60 9.38
C LYS A 258 11.23 -3.06 7.97
N ARG A 259 10.32 -2.34 7.32
CA ARG A 259 9.91 -2.65 5.93
C ARG A 259 11.07 -2.56 4.95
N LEU A 260 11.83 -1.47 4.97
CA LEU A 260 12.94 -1.27 4.05
C LEU A 260 14.06 -2.30 4.26
N ASN A 261 14.31 -2.70 5.51
CA ASN A 261 15.24 -3.79 5.83
C ASN A 261 14.73 -5.13 5.27
N ASN A 262 13.43 -5.43 5.39
CA ASN A 262 12.85 -6.65 4.82
C ASN A 262 12.96 -6.67 3.29
N VAL A 263 12.76 -5.52 2.63
CA VAL A 263 13.00 -5.38 1.19
C VAL A 263 14.48 -5.64 0.88
N LYS A 264 15.39 -5.04 1.63
CA LYS A 264 16.83 -5.24 1.45
C LYS A 264 17.27 -6.68 1.64
N LEU A 265 16.64 -7.44 2.55
CA LEU A 265 16.91 -8.88 2.72
C LEU A 265 16.36 -9.71 1.55
N ALA A 266 15.28 -9.27 0.90
CA ALA A 266 14.70 -9.96 -0.25
C ALA A 266 15.46 -9.72 -1.56
N PHE A 267 16.24 -8.63 -1.67
CA PHE A 267 17.06 -8.29 -2.84
C PHE A 267 18.54 -8.44 -2.49
N SER A 268 19.23 -9.41 -3.10
CA SER A 268 20.59 -9.85 -2.76
C SER A 268 21.75 -8.89 -3.11
N SER A 269 21.49 -7.59 -3.31
CA SER A 269 22.48 -6.64 -3.84
C SER A 269 22.72 -5.40 -2.96
N SER A 270 23.96 -4.94 -2.93
CA SER A 270 24.50 -3.90 -2.06
C SER A 270 24.10 -2.46 -2.43
N ALA A 271 23.51 -2.21 -3.61
CA ALA A 271 23.19 -0.86 -4.06
C ALA A 271 21.75 -0.40 -3.71
N MET A 272 20.81 -1.33 -3.49
CA MET A 272 19.51 -1.01 -2.86
C MET A 272 19.72 -0.55 -1.41
N ALA A 273 20.86 -0.88 -0.81
CA ALA A 273 21.32 -0.27 0.43
C ALA A 273 21.48 1.26 0.31
N GLY A 274 21.93 1.77 -0.83
CA GLY A 274 22.10 3.19 -1.12
C GLY A 274 20.76 3.91 -1.30
N PHE A 275 19.84 3.36 -2.09
CA PHE A 275 18.47 3.91 -2.20
C PHE A 275 17.73 3.86 -0.86
N VAL A 276 17.83 2.74 -0.13
CA VAL A 276 17.29 2.62 1.22
C VAL A 276 17.99 3.61 2.15
N ASN A 277 19.31 3.75 2.12
CA ASN A 277 20.05 4.72 2.93
C ASN A 277 19.70 6.16 2.59
N ASP A 278 19.44 6.53 1.33
CA ASP A 278 19.00 7.86 0.92
C ASP A 278 17.55 8.15 1.36
N VAL A 279 16.67 7.14 1.30
CA VAL A 279 15.32 7.21 1.86
C VAL A 279 15.37 7.29 3.40
N LEU A 280 16.32 6.61 4.04
CA LEU A 280 16.56 6.69 5.48
C LEU A 280 17.24 8.03 5.87
N HIS A 281 18.09 8.61 5.03
CA HIS A 281 18.77 9.88 5.30
C HIS A 281 17.88 11.12 5.08
N ASN A 282 16.63 10.95 4.59
CA ASN A 282 15.60 11.97 4.77
C ASN A 282 15.47 12.33 6.27
N PRO A 283 15.14 13.58 6.62
CA PRO A 283 15.18 14.10 8.01
C PRO A 283 14.22 13.43 9.02
N ILE A 284 13.54 12.35 8.62
CA ILE A 284 12.60 11.58 9.44
C ILE A 284 13.33 10.51 10.27
N VAL A 285 14.42 9.89 9.77
CA VAL A 285 15.13 8.81 10.50
C VAL A 285 16.30 9.32 11.33
N LYS A 286 16.79 10.55 11.10
CA LYS A 286 17.78 11.23 11.98
C LYS A 286 17.29 11.42 13.43
N LEU A 287 16.00 11.17 13.70
CA LEU A 287 15.39 11.29 15.03
C LEU A 287 15.33 9.99 15.81
N CYS A 288 16.02 8.92 15.39
CA CYS A 288 16.33 7.82 16.28
C CYS A 288 17.69 8.12 16.94
N PRO A 289 17.75 8.84 18.07
CA PRO A 289 18.96 8.79 18.88
C PRO A 289 19.09 7.34 19.35
N SER A 290 20.29 6.81 19.20
CA SER A 290 20.79 5.50 19.62
C SER A 290 20.70 5.25 21.15
N ARG A 291 19.62 5.68 21.81
CA ARG A 291 19.45 5.67 23.26
C ARG A 291 18.17 5.02 23.79
N CYS A 292 17.26 4.54 22.96
CA CYS A 292 16.17 3.67 23.47
C CYS A 292 16.64 2.21 23.53
N ARG A 293 17.57 1.91 24.45
CA ARG A 293 17.71 0.55 24.99
C ARG A 293 16.46 0.30 25.83
N VAL A 294 15.50 -0.44 25.30
CA VAL A 294 14.60 -1.20 26.16
C VAL A 294 15.50 -2.25 26.83
N PRO A 295 15.64 -2.28 28.16
CA PRO A 295 16.40 -3.33 28.80
C PRO A 295 15.75 -4.68 28.45
N PRO A 296 16.54 -5.74 28.14
CA PRO A 296 15.96 -7.06 27.94
C PRO A 296 15.23 -7.47 29.22
N ALA A 297 13.98 -7.89 29.08
CA ALA A 297 13.22 -8.50 30.15
C ALA A 297 14.07 -9.65 30.73
N ARG A 298 14.51 -9.50 31.98
CA ARG A 298 15.08 -10.60 32.75
C ARG A 298 13.96 -11.63 32.90
N ILE A 299 14.10 -12.75 32.20
CA ILE A 299 13.36 -13.96 32.51
C ILE A 299 13.86 -14.37 33.90
N GLY A 300 13.04 -14.09 34.92
CA GLY A 300 13.31 -14.54 36.27
C GLY A 300 13.34 -16.06 36.29
N ALA A 301 14.49 -16.62 36.67
CA ALA A 301 14.59 -18.00 37.07
C ALA A 301 13.68 -18.22 38.30
N CYS A 302 12.86 -19.27 38.27
CA CYS A 302 12.23 -19.80 39.48
C CYS A 302 13.35 -20.27 40.43
N PRO A 303 13.27 -19.94 41.74
CA PRO A 303 14.11 -20.60 42.74
C PRO A 303 13.59 -22.02 43.01
N PRO A 304 14.49 -23.00 43.20
CA PRO A 304 14.12 -24.33 43.69
C PRO A 304 14.21 -24.34 45.22
N GLU A 305 13.07 -24.50 45.90
CA GLU A 305 12.92 -25.25 47.17
C GLU A 305 11.51 -25.84 47.23
#